data_AF-A0AAI9XAM0-F1
#
_entry.id   AF-A0AAI9XAM0-F1
#
_cell.length_a   1.000
_cell.length_b   1.000
_cell.length_c   1.000
_cell.angle_alpha   90.00
_cell.angle_beta   90.00
_cell.angle_gamma   90.00
#
_symmetry.space_group_name_H-M   'P 1'
#
loop_
_entity.id
_entity.type
_entity.pdbx_description
1 polymer ?
#
loop_
_entity_poly.entity_id
_entity_poly.type
_entity_poly.pdbx_seq_one_letter_code
_entity_poly.pdbx_strand_id
1 'polypeptide(L)'
;MPSFMNEHEGNIMQDPGDLNAAGAEPIAIIGLAIRAADEATEAEAFWDFLLRARQSTRPIPEDRLSSKGFYHPDPDHGGTVGSPL
;
A
#
# COMPACT_ATOMS: atom_id res chain seq x y z
N MET A 1 38.68 -26.40 30.46
CA MET A 1 38.46 -26.00 29.05
C MET A 1 36.98 -25.69 28.90
N PRO A 2 36.60 -24.54 28.31
CA PRO A 2 36.70 -23.24 28.97
C PRO A 2 35.35 -22.54 29.14
N SER A 3 35.36 -21.64 30.12
CA SER A 3 34.49 -20.47 30.22
C SER A 3 34.76 -19.55 29.02
N PHE A 4 33.79 -19.40 28.12
CA PHE A 4 33.71 -18.30 27.16
C PHE A 4 32.60 -17.38 27.70
N MET A 5 32.88 -16.37 28.52
CA MET A 5 33.43 -15.07 28.14
C MET A 5 32.84 -14.56 26.81
N ASN A 6 32.08 -13.47 26.93
CA ASN A 6 31.87 -12.38 25.97
C ASN A 6 30.66 -12.40 25.03
N GLU A 7 29.61 -11.72 25.51
CA GLU A 7 29.13 -10.44 24.94
C GLU A 7 29.07 -10.34 23.41
N HIS A 8 28.13 -11.05 22.81
CA HIS A 8 27.59 -10.69 21.49
C HIS A 8 26.07 -10.76 21.49
N GLU A 9 25.43 -10.19 22.52
CA GLU A 9 24.06 -9.71 22.35
C GLU A 9 24.12 -8.45 21.49
N GLY A 10 24.32 -8.68 20.19
CA GLY A 10 24.02 -7.70 19.16
C GLY A 10 22.53 -7.36 19.29
N ASN A 11 22.28 -6.28 20.01
CA ASN A 11 20.98 -5.65 20.14
C ASN A 11 20.49 -5.20 18.75
N ILE A 12 19.82 -6.09 18.04
CA ILE A 12 18.91 -5.77 16.93
C ILE A 12 17.51 -6.29 17.23
N MET A 13 17.11 -6.25 18.51
CA MET A 13 15.69 -6.13 18.79
C MET A 13 15.34 -4.68 18.51
N GLN A 14 15.09 -4.38 17.24
CA GLN A 14 14.35 -3.20 16.86
C GLN A 14 12.97 -3.38 17.49
N ASP A 15 12.78 -2.75 18.65
CA ASP A 15 11.53 -2.77 19.38
C ASP A 15 10.43 -2.24 18.44
N PRO A 16 9.39 -3.02 18.12
CA PRO A 16 8.24 -2.52 17.37
C PRO A 16 7.43 -1.46 18.16
N GLY A 17 7.86 -1.09 19.38
CA GLY A 17 7.20 -0.19 20.31
C GLY A 17 7.47 1.31 20.18
N ASP A 18 8.47 1.77 19.42
CA ASP A 18 8.83 3.20 19.36
C ASP A 18 8.00 4.04 18.36
N LEU A 19 6.78 3.59 18.03
CA LEU A 19 5.77 4.41 17.35
C LEU A 19 5.07 5.38 18.32
N ASN A 20 5.16 5.10 19.62
CA ASN A 20 4.80 6.07 20.64
C ASN A 20 6.01 6.97 20.87
N ALA A 21 6.21 7.93 19.97
CA ALA A 21 6.93 9.12 20.35
C ALA A 21 6.11 9.83 21.44
N ALA A 22 6.18 9.34 22.68
CA ALA A 22 5.44 9.86 23.83
C ALA A 22 5.83 11.32 24.16
N GLY A 23 6.81 11.88 23.43
CA GLY A 23 7.20 13.29 23.45
C GLY A 23 7.16 14.00 22.08
N ALA A 24 6.66 13.39 20.99
CA ALA A 24 6.44 14.12 19.74
C ALA A 24 5.10 14.86 19.77
N GLU A 25 5.09 16.07 19.21
CA GLU A 25 3.85 16.83 19.02
C GLU A 25 2.94 16.08 18.03
N PRO A 26 1.67 15.79 18.38
CA PRO A 26 0.73 15.16 17.47
C PRO A 26 0.46 16.02 16.24
N ILE A 27 0.54 15.42 15.05
CA ILE A 27 0.19 16.10 13.80
C ILE A 27 -1.29 15.87 13.47
N ALA A 28 -2.07 16.95 13.47
CA ALA A 28 -3.48 16.89 13.12
C ALA A 28 -3.69 16.84 11.60
N ILE A 29 -4.55 15.93 11.14
CA ILE A 29 -5.12 15.96 9.79
C ILE A 29 -6.32 16.89 9.83
N ILE A 30 -6.16 18.11 9.31
CA ILE A 30 -7.22 19.14 9.33
C ILE A 30 -8.08 19.16 8.06
N GLY A 31 -7.76 18.33 7.06
CA GLY A 31 -8.54 18.22 5.82
C GLY A 31 -8.06 17.08 4.92
N LEU A 32 -8.95 16.64 4.04
CA LEU A 32 -8.72 15.58 3.04
C LEU A 32 -9.47 15.94 1.75
N ALA A 33 -8.80 15.81 0.61
CA ALA A 33 -9.43 15.83 -0.71
C ALA A 33 -8.97 14.58 -1.48
N ILE A 34 -9.91 13.88 -2.11
CA ILE A 34 -9.65 12.60 -2.76
C ILE A 34 -10.52 12.45 -4.00
N ARG A 35 -10.00 11.74 -5.02
CA ARG A 35 -10.77 11.20 -6.13
C ARG A 35 -10.32 9.76 -6.38
N ALA A 36 -11.06 8.82 -5.82
CA ALA A 36 -10.82 7.39 -5.98
C ALA A 36 -11.64 6.83 -7.16
N ALA A 37 -11.66 5.50 -7.28
CA ALA A 37 -12.39 4.79 -8.32
C ALA A 37 -13.92 4.88 -8.13
N ASP A 38 -14.65 4.68 -9.22
CA ASP A 38 -16.11 4.68 -9.29
C ASP A 38 -16.77 5.87 -8.56
N GLU A 39 -17.74 5.64 -7.68
CA GLU A 39 -18.48 6.69 -6.96
C GLU A 39 -17.68 7.43 -5.88
N ALA A 40 -16.46 6.98 -5.54
CA ALA A 40 -15.66 7.54 -4.44
C ALA A 40 -14.87 8.80 -4.85
N THR A 41 -15.55 9.79 -5.43
CA THR A 41 -14.93 11.00 -5.99
C THR A 41 -14.76 12.14 -4.99
N GLU A 42 -15.16 11.95 -3.73
CA GLU A 42 -15.04 12.89 -2.62
C GLU A 42 -14.90 12.12 -1.28
N ALA A 43 -14.57 12.81 -0.19
CA ALA A 43 -14.23 12.18 1.08
C ALA A 43 -15.42 11.40 1.68
N GLU A 44 -16.61 11.98 1.64
CA GLU A 44 -17.85 11.38 2.13
C GLU A 44 -18.20 10.12 1.33
N ALA A 45 -18.20 10.22 -0.01
CA ALA A 45 -18.50 9.10 -0.88
C ALA A 45 -17.46 7.96 -0.75
N PHE A 46 -16.19 8.29 -0.54
CA PHE A 46 -15.15 7.32 -0.25
C PHE A 46 -15.39 6.58 1.07
N TRP A 47 -15.73 7.31 2.13
CA TRP A 47 -16.04 6.70 3.43
C TRP A 47 -17.24 5.75 3.32
N ASP A 48 -18.29 6.19 2.64
CA ASP A 48 -19.49 5.42 2.36
C ASP A 48 -19.20 4.15 1.52
N PHE A 49 -18.29 4.25 0.55
CA PHE A 49 -17.83 3.11 -0.25
C PHE A 49 -17.12 2.06 0.63
N LEU A 50 -16.25 2.50 1.55
CA LEU A 50 -15.53 1.63 2.48
C LEU A 50 -16.50 0.93 3.44
N LEU A 51 -17.44 1.67 4.05
CA LEU A 51 -18.44 1.09 4.96
C LEU A 51 -19.30 0.02 4.28
N ARG A 52 -19.56 0.16 2.97
CA ARG A 52 -20.29 -0.82 2.16
C ARG A 52 -19.42 -1.97 1.64
N ALA A 53 -18.13 -2.00 1.97
CA ALA A 53 -17.16 -3.02 1.54
C ALA A 53 -17.22 -3.31 0.03
N ARG A 54 -17.35 -2.25 -0.78
CA ARG A 54 -17.50 -2.34 -2.24
C ARG A 54 -16.16 -2.65 -2.92
N GLN A 55 -16.23 -3.32 -4.07
CA GLN A 55 -15.10 -3.59 -4.94
C GLN A 55 -15.20 -2.71 -6.19
N SER A 56 -14.11 -2.02 -6.55
CA SER A 56 -14.02 -1.13 -7.73
C SER A 56 -12.98 -1.57 -8.76
N THR A 57 -12.31 -2.69 -8.53
CA THR A 57 -11.40 -3.28 -9.52
C THR A 57 -12.18 -3.67 -10.77
N ARG A 58 -11.78 -3.11 -11.91
CA ARG A 58 -12.35 -3.38 -13.23
C ARG A 58 -11.23 -3.44 -14.27
N PRO A 59 -11.44 -4.10 -15.41
CA PRO A 59 -10.46 -4.12 -16.49
C PRO A 59 -10.05 -2.71 -16.91
N ILE A 60 -8.78 -2.59 -17.31
CA ILE A 60 -8.22 -1.37 -17.89
C ILE A 60 -9.13 -0.85 -19.03
N PRO A 61 -9.61 0.40 -18.96
CA PRO A 61 -10.44 0.97 -20.01
C PRO A 61 -9.70 1.04 -21.35
N GLU A 62 -10.33 0.55 -22.42
CA GLU A 62 -9.71 0.50 -23.77
C GLU A 62 -9.34 1.89 -24.32
N ASP A 63 -10.04 2.94 -23.86
CA ASP A 63 -9.74 4.34 -24.20
C ASP A 63 -8.53 4.90 -23.45
N ARG A 64 -8.04 4.19 -22.42
CA ARG A 64 -6.88 4.58 -21.60
C ARG A 64 -5.64 3.81 -22.01
N LEU A 65 -5.75 2.49 -22.14
CA LEU A 65 -4.67 1.59 -22.55
C LEU A 65 -5.26 0.28 -23.06
N SER A 66 -4.75 -0.22 -24.19
CA SER A 66 -5.19 -1.50 -24.73
C SER A 66 -4.62 -2.65 -23.91
N SER A 67 -5.46 -3.29 -23.09
CA SER A 67 -5.09 -4.47 -22.30
C SER A 67 -4.50 -5.58 -23.17
N LYS A 68 -5.08 -5.83 -24.34
CA LYS A 68 -4.62 -6.86 -25.30
C LYS A 68 -3.28 -6.55 -25.93
N GLY A 69 -2.97 -5.28 -26.20
CA GLY A 69 -1.71 -4.88 -26.83
C GLY A 69 -0.51 -4.94 -25.87
N PHE A 70 -0.76 -4.87 -24.56
CA PHE A 70 0.28 -4.81 -23.54
C PHE A 70 0.29 -6.01 -22.60
N TYR A 71 -0.64 -6.97 -22.70
CA TYR A 71 -0.64 -8.15 -21.85
C TYR A 71 0.36 -9.20 -22.33
N HIS A 72 1.16 -9.73 -21.39
CA HIS A 72 1.99 -10.91 -21.63
C HIS A 72 1.98 -11.81 -20.38
N PRO A 73 1.88 -13.14 -20.54
CA PRO A 73 1.81 -14.06 -19.39
C PRO A 73 3.15 -14.19 -18.64
N ASP A 74 4.27 -13.96 -19.31
CA ASP A 74 5.60 -13.90 -18.67
C ASP A 74 5.82 -12.51 -18.05
N PRO A 75 5.94 -12.39 -16.71
CA PRO A 75 6.18 -11.12 -16.03
C PRO A 75 7.57 -10.54 -16.33
N ASP A 76 8.54 -11.34 -16.78
CA ASP A 76 9.88 -10.88 -17.14
C ASP A 76 9.94 -10.34 -18.57
N HIS A 77 8.85 -10.42 -19.33
CA HIS A 77 8.77 -9.83 -20.66
C HIS A 77 8.68 -8.30 -20.56
N GLY A 78 9.75 -7.65 -21.02
CA GLY A 78 9.88 -6.19 -20.97
C GLY A 78 8.79 -5.47 -21.77
N GLY A 79 8.25 -4.40 -21.20
CA GLY A 79 7.27 -3.53 -21.87
C GLY A 79 5.83 -4.06 -21.86
N THR A 80 5.53 -5.10 -21.10
CA THR A 80 4.19 -5.68 -20.96
C THR A 80 3.72 -5.76 -19.51
N VAL A 81 2.42 -5.93 -19.31
CA VAL A 81 1.77 -6.11 -18.01
C VAL A 81 1.35 -7.57 -17.83
N GLY A 82 1.61 -8.12 -16.65
CA GLY A 82 1.31 -9.52 -16.30
C GLY A 82 -0.15 -9.80 -15.95
N SER A 83 -1.00 -8.76 -15.92
CA SER A 83 -2.44 -8.88 -15.64
C SER A 83 -3.24 -8.00 -16.60
N PRO A 84 -4.36 -8.50 -17.14
CA PRO A 84 -5.27 -7.73 -17.99
C PRO A 84 -6.32 -6.93 -17.18
N LEU A 85 -6.32 -7.03 -15.84
CA LEU A 85 -7.18 -6.21 -14.96
C LEU A 85 -6.63 -4.79 -14.84
#